data_AF-A0A848HKJ5-F1
#
_entry.id   AF-A0A848HKJ5-F1
#
_cell.length_a   1.000
_cell.length_b   1.000
_cell.length_c   1.000
_cell.angle_alpha   90.00
_cell.angle_beta   90.00
_cell.angle_gamma   90.00
#
_symmetry.space_group_name_H-M   'P 1'
#
loop_
_entity.id
_entity.type
_entity.pdbx_description
1 polymer ?
#
loop_
_entity_poly.entity_id
_entity_poly.type
_entity_poly.pdbx_seq_one_letter_code
_entity_poly.pdbx_strand_id
1 'polypeptide(L)'
;MVTSHLAALKIYHAEQAEIAKNVYVQSRAPSDDATDWSLVLRAARKQITAALRASMFLIDVPAALVESGEHMLVFRHITAPPISQDQFSLVCPGWRKATERPHGSRIKLDEAQFIAAAFEERRSRPLTPWVDAERRPLKREVRRLLWTIAPLIASQQIQTIQRTRAASAQERAITTMLANKGWMREPSSLLDTRAALPARHFMHKTRYATATSSPQEVDIALGLNSTVVLAMECKVSNDQTNSVKRVNDVLKKSNAWKTHWGSFVKTAALLQGVIAPKDVARLIDDGVEVFWSHDLSSLEEFIDTHS
;
A
#
# COMPACT_ATOMS: atom_id res chain seq x y z
N MET A 1 40.44 -5.56 8.10
CA MET A 1 39.37 -6.51 8.53
C MET A 1 37.97 -6.01 8.19
N VAL A 2 37.61 -4.76 8.53
CA VAL A 2 36.25 -4.19 8.29
C VAL A 2 35.81 -4.24 6.81
N THR A 3 36.71 -3.94 5.87
CA THR A 3 36.42 -3.97 4.42
C THR A 3 36.14 -5.38 3.87
N SER A 4 36.77 -6.41 4.44
CA SER A 4 36.56 -7.80 4.04
C SER A 4 35.18 -8.31 4.48
N HIS A 5 34.77 -7.95 5.70
CA HIS A 5 33.45 -8.32 6.24
C HIS A 5 32.31 -7.65 5.46
N LEU A 6 32.43 -6.35 5.14
CA LEU A 6 31.44 -5.62 4.37
C LEU A 6 31.27 -6.19 2.95
N ALA A 7 32.37 -6.62 2.31
CA ALA A 7 32.32 -7.27 1.00
C ALA A 7 31.60 -8.62 1.07
N ALA A 8 31.91 -9.46 2.06
CA ALA A 8 31.23 -10.73 2.27
C ALA A 8 29.72 -10.54 2.53
N LEU A 9 29.36 -9.53 3.33
CA LEU A 9 27.96 -9.20 3.61
C LEU A 9 27.20 -8.78 2.33
N LYS A 10 27.82 -7.98 1.46
CA LYS A 10 27.22 -7.61 0.16
C LYS A 10 27.01 -8.81 -0.76
N ILE A 11 27.93 -9.77 -0.77
CA ILE A 11 27.79 -11.02 -1.53
C ILE A 11 26.60 -11.83 -1.00
N TYR A 12 26.54 -12.03 0.32
CA TYR A 12 25.41 -12.69 0.98
C TYR A 12 24.07 -12.06 0.57
N HIS A 13 23.93 -10.73 0.69
CA HIS A 13 22.68 -10.05 0.33
C HIS A 13 22.36 -10.11 -1.17
N ALA A 14 23.35 -10.23 -2.05
CA ALA A 14 23.11 -10.44 -3.48
C ALA A 14 22.50 -11.81 -3.76
N GLU A 15 22.98 -12.86 -3.08
CA GLU A 15 22.40 -14.21 -3.15
C GLU A 15 20.98 -14.25 -2.60
N GLN A 16 20.76 -13.63 -1.44
CA GLN A 16 19.43 -13.54 -0.83
C GLN A 16 18.42 -12.77 -1.71
N ALA A 17 18.88 -11.75 -2.45
CA ALA A 17 18.02 -11.04 -3.40
C ALA A 17 17.55 -11.94 -4.55
N GLU A 18 18.40 -12.84 -5.04
CA GLU A 18 18.02 -13.81 -6.08
C GLU A 18 17.06 -14.88 -5.52
N ILE A 19 17.28 -15.35 -4.29
CA ILE A 19 16.33 -16.26 -3.61
C ILE A 19 14.97 -15.57 -3.45
N ALA A 20 14.93 -14.33 -2.96
CA ALA A 20 13.69 -13.58 -2.78
C ALA A 20 12.92 -13.39 -4.10
N LYS A 21 13.64 -13.15 -5.20
CA LYS A 21 13.07 -13.09 -6.54
C LYS A 21 12.49 -14.44 -6.99
N ASN A 22 13.18 -15.55 -6.73
CA ASN A 22 12.68 -16.89 -7.06
C ASN A 22 11.42 -17.24 -6.27
N VAL A 23 11.38 -16.92 -4.97
CA VAL A 23 10.18 -17.06 -4.13
C VAL A 23 9.02 -16.22 -4.70
N TYR A 24 9.30 -14.99 -5.12
CA TYR A 24 8.28 -14.16 -5.77
C TYR A 24 7.75 -14.80 -7.05
N VAL A 25 8.61 -15.28 -7.95
CA VAL A 25 8.19 -15.95 -9.19
C VAL A 25 7.34 -17.19 -8.90
N GLN A 26 7.74 -18.01 -7.94
CA GLN A 26 6.99 -19.21 -7.54
C GLN A 26 5.62 -18.87 -6.94
N SER A 27 5.50 -17.73 -6.24
CA SER A 27 4.22 -17.26 -5.69
C SER A 27 3.21 -16.79 -6.75
N ARG A 28 3.63 -16.62 -8.01
CA ARG A 28 2.77 -16.20 -9.14
C ARG A 28 2.18 -17.41 -9.86
N ALA A 29 1.59 -18.34 -9.11
CA ALA A 29 0.94 -19.52 -9.68
C ALA A 29 -0.22 -19.11 -10.61
N PRO A 30 -0.25 -19.54 -11.88
CA PRO A 30 -1.27 -19.10 -12.84
C PRO A 30 -2.73 -19.40 -12.43
N SER A 31 -2.97 -20.49 -11.71
CA SER A 31 -4.30 -20.90 -11.24
C SER A 31 -4.87 -19.95 -10.19
N ASP A 32 -4.01 -19.49 -9.28
CA ASP A 32 -4.41 -18.64 -8.16
C ASP A 32 -4.65 -17.22 -8.66
N ASP A 33 -3.78 -16.73 -9.54
CA ASP A 33 -3.96 -15.45 -10.23
C ASP A 33 -5.25 -15.41 -11.07
N ALA A 34 -5.58 -16.50 -11.78
CA ALA A 34 -6.82 -16.59 -12.55
C ALA A 34 -8.08 -16.59 -11.67
N THR A 35 -7.98 -17.23 -10.50
CA THR A 35 -9.06 -17.26 -9.51
C THR A 35 -9.28 -15.89 -8.88
N ASP A 36 -8.20 -15.25 -8.40
CA ASP A 36 -8.21 -13.89 -7.85
C ASP A 36 -8.75 -12.89 -8.89
N TRP A 37 -8.31 -12.99 -10.16
CA TRP A 37 -8.82 -12.16 -11.25
C TRP A 37 -10.32 -12.33 -11.46
N SER A 38 -10.81 -13.57 -11.50
CA SER A 38 -12.23 -13.86 -11.71
C SER A 38 -13.10 -13.31 -10.57
N LEU A 39 -12.62 -13.41 -9.33
CA LEU A 39 -13.30 -12.87 -8.15
C LEU A 39 -13.37 -11.35 -8.19
N VAL A 40 -12.25 -10.68 -8.45
CA VAL A 40 -12.17 -9.21 -8.51
C VAL A 40 -12.99 -8.67 -9.68
N LEU A 41 -12.95 -9.32 -10.84
CA LEU A 41 -13.77 -8.93 -11.99
C LEU A 41 -15.28 -9.05 -11.69
N ARG A 42 -15.69 -10.09 -10.96
CA ARG A 42 -17.08 -10.25 -10.51
C ARG A 42 -17.46 -9.14 -9.52
N ALA A 43 -16.58 -8.78 -8.59
CA ALA A 43 -16.79 -7.69 -7.65
C ALA A 43 -16.93 -6.33 -8.37
N ALA A 44 -16.03 -6.02 -9.31
CA ALA A 44 -16.11 -4.81 -10.13
C ALA A 44 -17.43 -4.71 -10.89
N ARG A 45 -17.91 -5.81 -11.50
CA ARG A 45 -19.23 -5.84 -12.16
C ARG A 45 -20.39 -5.56 -11.20
N LYS A 46 -20.32 -6.06 -9.95
CA LYS A 46 -21.31 -5.76 -8.91
C LYS A 46 -21.30 -4.27 -8.55
N GLN A 47 -20.12 -3.68 -8.35
CA GLN A 47 -19.97 -2.25 -8.06
C GLN A 47 -20.53 -1.37 -9.19
N ILE A 48 -20.21 -1.70 -10.45
CA ILE A 48 -20.77 -0.99 -11.61
C ILE A 48 -22.29 -1.10 -11.63
N THR A 49 -22.84 -2.31 -11.41
CA THR A 49 -24.29 -2.52 -11.39
C THR A 49 -24.96 -1.74 -10.27
N ALA A 50 -24.35 -1.67 -9.08
CA ALA A 50 -24.84 -0.90 -7.95
C ALA A 50 -24.87 0.60 -8.29
N ALA A 51 -23.75 1.16 -8.78
CA ALA A 51 -23.67 2.57 -9.16
C ALA A 51 -24.65 2.93 -10.29
N LEU A 52 -24.82 2.06 -11.29
CA LEU A 52 -25.81 2.26 -12.34
C LEU A 52 -27.23 2.25 -11.77
N ARG A 53 -27.57 1.36 -10.83
CA ARG A 53 -28.91 1.35 -10.24
C ARG A 53 -29.18 2.59 -9.39
N ALA A 54 -28.23 2.96 -8.52
CA ALA A 54 -28.33 4.13 -7.66
C ALA A 54 -28.46 5.43 -8.46
N SER A 55 -27.82 5.52 -9.63
CA SER A 55 -27.88 6.71 -10.50
C SER A 55 -28.97 6.67 -11.56
N MET A 56 -29.94 5.76 -11.47
CA MET A 56 -30.95 5.54 -12.51
C MET A 56 -30.33 5.39 -13.92
N PHE A 57 -29.24 4.62 -14.00
CA PHE A 57 -28.35 4.44 -15.15
C PHE A 57 -27.71 5.75 -15.61
N LEU A 58 -27.07 6.48 -14.70
CA LEU A 58 -26.40 7.77 -14.93
C LEU A 58 -27.32 8.94 -15.27
N ILE A 59 -28.65 8.77 -15.18
CA ILE A 59 -29.62 9.86 -15.36
C ILE A 59 -29.63 10.77 -14.12
N ASP A 60 -29.43 10.20 -12.93
CA ASP A 60 -29.43 10.91 -11.65
C ASP A 60 -28.17 10.58 -10.84
N VAL A 61 -27.03 11.04 -11.35
CA VAL A 61 -25.74 10.92 -10.65
C VAL A 61 -25.75 11.59 -9.26
N PRO A 62 -26.35 12.79 -9.07
CA PRO A 62 -26.42 13.40 -7.74
C PRO A 62 -27.10 12.52 -6.69
N ALA A 63 -28.24 11.89 -7.01
CA ALA A 63 -28.93 11.01 -6.07
C ALA A 63 -28.06 9.84 -5.61
N ALA A 64 -27.30 9.22 -6.52
CA ALA A 64 -26.36 8.16 -6.18
C ALA A 64 -25.28 8.66 -5.20
N LEU A 65 -24.73 9.84 -5.43
CA LEU A 65 -23.67 10.40 -4.57
C LEU A 65 -24.19 10.81 -3.18
N VAL A 66 -25.44 11.25 -3.10
CA VAL A 66 -26.14 11.49 -1.83
C VAL A 66 -26.36 10.17 -1.08
N GLU A 67 -26.64 9.07 -1.78
CA GLU A 67 -26.73 7.73 -1.18
C GLU A 67 -25.37 7.26 -0.65
N SER A 68 -24.33 7.31 -1.49
CA SER A 68 -22.95 6.99 -1.09
C SER A 68 -21.90 7.52 -2.07
N GLY A 69 -20.84 8.13 -1.53
CA GLY A 69 -19.65 8.51 -2.29
C GLY A 69 -18.87 7.34 -2.90
N GLU A 70 -19.15 6.09 -2.50
CA GLU A 70 -18.49 4.89 -3.05
C GLU A 70 -18.69 4.78 -4.58
N HIS A 71 -19.80 5.29 -5.10
CA HIS A 71 -20.11 5.24 -6.54
C HIS A 71 -19.14 6.06 -7.41
N MET A 72 -18.38 7.00 -6.81
CA MET A 72 -17.35 7.76 -7.53
C MET A 72 -16.28 6.88 -8.17
N LEU A 73 -16.01 5.70 -7.60
CA LEU A 73 -15.12 4.73 -8.22
C LEU A 73 -15.58 4.42 -9.63
N VAL A 74 -16.87 4.13 -9.82
CA VAL A 74 -17.44 3.78 -11.12
C VAL A 74 -17.51 5.00 -12.03
N PHE A 75 -17.99 6.15 -11.54
CA PHE A 75 -18.15 7.35 -12.36
C PHE A 75 -16.82 7.85 -12.94
N ARG A 76 -15.75 7.90 -12.15
CA ARG A 76 -14.42 8.29 -12.66
C ARG A 76 -13.82 7.29 -13.65
N HIS A 77 -14.24 6.02 -13.61
CA HIS A 77 -13.79 5.05 -14.62
C HIS A 77 -14.59 5.14 -15.92
N ILE A 78 -15.79 5.76 -15.90
CA ILE A 78 -16.62 6.01 -17.09
C ILE A 78 -16.15 7.26 -17.87
N THR A 79 -15.31 8.12 -17.29
CA THR A 79 -14.77 9.30 -17.99
C THR A 79 -13.87 8.89 -19.17
N ALA A 80 -13.66 9.83 -20.11
CA ALA A 80 -12.79 9.66 -21.27
C ALA A 80 -11.68 10.74 -21.24
N PRO A 81 -10.43 10.41 -20.83
CA PRO A 81 -9.99 9.09 -20.35
C PRO A 81 -10.49 8.76 -18.93
N PRO A 82 -10.45 7.48 -18.50
CA PRO A 82 -10.62 7.11 -17.10
C PRO A 82 -9.53 7.78 -16.25
N ILE A 83 -9.90 8.37 -15.11
CA ILE A 83 -8.98 9.14 -14.27
C ILE A 83 -8.89 8.62 -12.85
N SER A 84 -7.68 8.68 -12.26
CA SER A 84 -7.44 8.29 -10.86
C SER A 84 -8.13 9.24 -9.88
N GLN A 85 -8.19 8.84 -8.60
CA GLN A 85 -8.66 9.74 -7.54
C GLN A 85 -7.82 11.03 -7.48
N ASP A 86 -6.49 10.93 -7.62
CA ASP A 86 -5.63 12.12 -7.62
C ASP A 86 -5.95 13.07 -8.76
N GLN A 87 -6.11 12.55 -9.98
CA GLN A 87 -6.43 13.36 -11.15
C GLN A 87 -7.84 13.95 -11.06
N PHE A 88 -8.83 13.19 -10.57
CA PHE A 88 -10.18 13.72 -10.39
C PHE A 88 -10.22 14.87 -9.38
N SER A 89 -9.45 14.79 -8.29
CA SER A 89 -9.38 15.89 -7.31
C SER A 89 -8.79 17.19 -7.89
N LEU A 90 -8.03 17.12 -8.98
CA LEU A 90 -7.53 18.32 -9.67
C LEU A 90 -8.61 18.98 -10.52
N VAL A 91 -9.44 18.18 -11.19
CA VAL A 91 -10.53 18.69 -12.06
C VAL A 91 -11.84 18.94 -11.30
N CYS A 92 -11.95 18.45 -10.07
CA CYS A 92 -13.06 18.70 -9.16
C CYS A 92 -12.51 18.97 -7.73
N PRO A 93 -11.96 20.17 -7.46
CA PRO A 93 -11.27 20.48 -6.20
C PRO A 93 -12.15 20.37 -4.94
N GLY A 94 -13.47 20.51 -5.09
CA GLY A 94 -14.43 20.34 -3.99
C GLY A 94 -14.59 18.89 -3.54
N TRP A 95 -14.27 17.91 -4.40
CA TRP A 95 -14.45 16.50 -4.09
C TRP A 95 -13.33 15.96 -3.20
N ARG A 96 -13.74 15.26 -2.15
CA ARG A 96 -12.82 14.61 -1.20
C ARG A 96 -12.66 13.13 -1.52
N LYS A 97 -11.43 12.69 -1.82
CA LYS A 97 -11.09 11.27 -2.11
C LYS A 97 -11.60 10.29 -1.07
N ALA A 98 -11.61 10.69 0.20
CA ALA A 98 -12.04 9.85 1.32
C ALA A 98 -13.54 9.47 1.28
N THR A 99 -14.35 10.14 0.46
CA THR A 99 -15.76 9.77 0.25
C THR A 99 -15.92 8.48 -0.54
N GLU A 100 -14.92 8.10 -1.36
CA GLU A 100 -14.93 6.92 -2.23
C GLU A 100 -14.24 5.69 -1.58
N ARG A 101 -14.53 5.46 -0.30
CA ARG A 101 -14.13 4.23 0.40
C ARG A 101 -15.30 3.25 0.40
N PRO A 102 -15.09 1.95 0.67
CA PRO A 102 -16.19 1.03 0.95
C PRO A 102 -17.09 1.58 2.05
N HIS A 103 -18.41 1.57 1.84
CA HIS A 103 -19.37 2.28 2.71
C HIS A 103 -19.06 3.78 2.82
N GLY A 104 -18.75 4.37 1.66
CA GLY A 104 -18.35 5.77 1.52
C GLY A 104 -19.37 6.73 2.11
N SER A 105 -18.87 7.84 2.67
CA SER A 105 -19.73 8.86 3.27
C SER A 105 -20.70 9.43 2.23
N ARG A 106 -21.91 9.75 2.68
CA ARG A 106 -22.88 10.52 1.89
C ARG A 106 -22.30 11.87 1.52
N ILE A 107 -22.56 12.29 0.29
CA ILE A 107 -22.17 13.61 -0.21
C ILE A 107 -23.39 14.53 -0.11
N LYS A 108 -23.20 15.79 0.29
CA LYS A 108 -24.30 16.76 0.35
C LYS A 108 -24.83 17.02 -1.06
N LEU A 109 -26.11 17.34 -1.19
CA LEU A 109 -26.76 17.46 -2.51
C LEU A 109 -26.10 18.52 -3.42
N ASP A 110 -25.75 19.67 -2.86
CA ASP A 110 -25.04 20.75 -3.56
C ASP A 110 -23.66 20.31 -4.07
N GLU A 111 -22.89 19.63 -3.21
CA GLU A 111 -21.60 19.06 -3.58
C GLU A 111 -21.75 17.94 -4.62
N ALA A 112 -22.78 17.10 -4.48
CA ALA A 112 -23.09 16.01 -5.41
C ALA A 112 -23.48 16.54 -6.80
N GLN A 113 -24.23 17.64 -6.88
CA GLN A 113 -24.57 18.31 -8.14
C GLN A 113 -23.31 18.88 -8.82
N PHE A 114 -22.43 19.52 -8.06
CA PHE A 114 -21.16 20.01 -8.57
C PHE A 114 -20.28 18.88 -9.13
N ILE A 115 -20.18 17.76 -8.39
CA ILE A 115 -19.42 16.59 -8.83
C ILE A 115 -20.05 15.94 -10.07
N ALA A 116 -21.37 15.85 -10.12
CA ALA A 116 -22.09 15.30 -11.27
C ALA A 116 -21.85 16.13 -12.54
N ALA A 117 -21.83 17.47 -12.44
CA ALA A 117 -21.48 18.33 -13.56
C ALA A 117 -20.04 18.09 -14.05
N ALA A 118 -19.08 17.99 -13.14
CA ALA A 118 -17.69 17.67 -13.49
C ALA A 118 -17.53 16.29 -14.15
N PHE A 119 -18.33 15.30 -13.71
CA PHE A 119 -18.41 14.00 -14.37
C PHE A 119 -19.03 14.10 -15.77
N GLU A 120 -20.14 14.82 -15.93
CA GLU A 120 -20.87 14.95 -17.20
C GLU A 120 -20.03 15.57 -18.30
N GLU A 121 -19.23 16.59 -17.98
CA GLU A 121 -18.27 17.19 -18.92
C GLU A 121 -17.30 16.17 -19.52
N ARG A 122 -16.94 15.13 -18.74
CA ARG A 122 -15.86 14.18 -19.04
C ARG A 122 -16.35 12.77 -19.35
N ARG A 123 -17.64 12.46 -19.20
CA ARG A 123 -18.14 11.10 -19.39
C ARG A 123 -17.88 10.62 -20.82
N SER A 124 -17.63 9.33 -20.97
CA SER A 124 -17.52 8.71 -22.28
C SER A 124 -18.91 8.61 -22.93
N ARG A 125 -19.26 9.59 -23.77
CA ARG A 125 -20.51 9.62 -24.55
C ARG A 125 -20.71 8.33 -25.37
N PRO A 126 -19.69 7.76 -26.07
CA PRO A 126 -19.86 6.49 -26.78
C PRO A 126 -20.18 5.28 -25.89
N LEU A 127 -19.81 5.31 -24.61
CA LEU A 127 -20.16 4.26 -23.63
C LEU A 127 -21.48 4.52 -22.92
N THR A 128 -22.01 5.74 -23.00
CA THR A 128 -23.22 6.21 -22.28
C THR A 128 -24.25 6.90 -23.18
N PRO A 129 -24.50 6.41 -24.42
CA PRO A 129 -25.31 7.14 -25.41
C PRO A 129 -26.78 7.34 -25.00
N TRP A 130 -27.27 6.56 -24.03
CA TRP A 130 -28.63 6.67 -23.53
C TRP A 130 -28.83 7.91 -22.65
N VAL A 131 -27.76 8.47 -22.07
CA VAL A 131 -27.81 9.68 -21.25
C VAL A 131 -28.13 10.88 -22.14
N ASP A 132 -27.39 11.05 -23.25
CA ASP A 132 -27.65 12.10 -24.25
C ASP A 132 -29.04 11.94 -24.90
N ALA A 133 -29.49 10.70 -25.08
CA ALA A 133 -30.80 10.39 -25.64
C ALA A 133 -31.93 10.39 -24.60
N GLU A 134 -31.66 10.81 -23.36
CA GLU A 134 -32.62 10.93 -22.25
C GLU A 134 -33.52 9.70 -22.09
N ARG A 135 -32.92 8.51 -22.21
CA ARG A 135 -33.64 7.23 -22.18
C ARG A 135 -32.97 6.21 -21.29
N ARG A 136 -33.69 5.12 -21.04
CA ARG A 136 -33.09 3.94 -20.43
C ARG A 136 -32.09 3.26 -21.38
N PRO A 137 -31.01 2.67 -20.84
CA PRO A 137 -30.06 1.94 -21.66
C PRO A 137 -30.66 0.64 -22.19
N LEU A 138 -30.22 0.25 -23.38
CA LEU A 138 -30.46 -1.07 -23.93
C LEU A 138 -29.56 -2.10 -23.24
N LYS A 139 -30.01 -3.36 -23.17
CA LYS A 139 -29.20 -4.47 -22.60
C LYS A 139 -27.80 -4.56 -23.19
N ARG A 140 -27.66 -4.33 -24.51
CA ARG A 140 -26.37 -4.33 -25.22
C ARG A 140 -25.45 -3.19 -24.80
N GLU A 141 -26.00 -2.03 -24.45
CA GLU A 141 -25.24 -0.85 -24.01
C GLU A 141 -24.69 -1.06 -22.60
N VAL A 142 -25.53 -1.57 -21.68
CA VAL A 142 -25.07 -1.97 -20.34
C VAL A 142 -23.99 -3.07 -20.43
N ARG A 143 -24.19 -4.07 -21.30
CA ARG A 143 -23.19 -5.13 -21.50
C ARG A 143 -21.86 -4.56 -22.01
N ARG A 144 -21.90 -3.64 -22.97
CA ARG A 144 -20.71 -2.95 -23.49
C ARG A 144 -19.99 -2.21 -22.37
N LEU A 145 -20.70 -1.39 -21.58
CA LEU A 145 -20.11 -0.67 -20.45
C LEU A 145 -19.45 -1.63 -19.45
N LEU A 146 -20.11 -2.72 -19.07
CA LEU A 146 -19.56 -3.72 -18.15
C LEU A 146 -18.28 -4.38 -18.70
N TRP A 147 -18.24 -4.70 -20.00
CA TRP A 147 -17.07 -5.31 -20.62
C TRP A 147 -15.90 -4.33 -20.78
N THR A 148 -16.18 -3.04 -20.91
CA THR A 148 -15.13 -2.01 -21.01
C THR A 148 -14.60 -1.57 -19.65
N ILE A 149 -15.49 -1.33 -18.67
CA ILE A 149 -15.12 -0.69 -17.40
C ILE A 149 -14.69 -1.71 -16.33
N ALA A 150 -15.31 -2.89 -16.28
CA ALA A 150 -15.01 -3.85 -15.22
C ALA A 150 -13.53 -4.31 -15.21
N PRO A 151 -12.88 -4.57 -16.37
CA PRO A 151 -11.46 -4.92 -16.37
C PRO A 151 -10.55 -3.80 -15.86
N LEU A 152 -10.90 -2.53 -16.08
CA LEU A 152 -10.11 -1.38 -15.61
C LEU A 152 -10.14 -1.28 -14.08
N ILE A 153 -11.35 -1.33 -13.50
CA ILE A 153 -11.54 -1.33 -12.04
C ILE A 153 -10.87 -2.57 -11.43
N ALA A 154 -11.08 -3.74 -12.04
CA ALA A 154 -10.52 -5.00 -11.55
C ALA A 154 -8.99 -5.00 -11.54
N SER A 155 -8.36 -4.47 -12.58
CA SER A 155 -6.90 -4.34 -12.68
C SER A 155 -6.34 -3.45 -11.55
N GLN A 156 -6.98 -2.32 -11.25
CA GLN A 156 -6.57 -1.46 -10.14
C GLN A 156 -6.73 -2.16 -8.77
N GLN A 157 -7.84 -2.87 -8.58
CA GLN A 157 -8.16 -3.55 -7.34
C GLN A 157 -7.23 -4.73 -7.07
N ILE A 158 -6.98 -5.59 -8.06
CA ILE A 158 -6.13 -6.78 -7.87
C ILE A 158 -4.69 -6.39 -7.55
N GLN A 159 -4.14 -5.35 -8.22
CA GLN A 159 -2.82 -4.82 -7.90
C GLN A 159 -2.75 -4.27 -6.47
N THR A 160 -3.84 -3.69 -5.97
CA THR A 160 -3.90 -3.18 -4.59
C THR A 160 -3.98 -4.33 -3.60
N ILE A 161 -4.86 -5.30 -3.83
CA ILE A 161 -5.03 -6.49 -2.99
C ILE A 161 -3.72 -7.27 -2.88
N GLN A 162 -3.03 -7.53 -4.00
CA GLN A 162 -1.78 -8.29 -4.00
C GLN A 162 -0.68 -7.57 -3.20
N ARG A 163 -0.52 -6.26 -3.41
CA ARG A 163 0.44 -5.44 -2.64
C ARG A 163 0.14 -5.47 -1.15
N THR A 164 -1.13 -5.28 -0.76
CA THR A 164 -1.55 -5.29 0.64
C THR A 164 -1.41 -6.67 1.28
N ARG A 165 -1.75 -7.75 0.55
CA ARG A 165 -1.64 -9.14 1.03
C ARG A 165 -0.18 -9.48 1.36
N ALA A 166 0.75 -9.16 0.45
CA ALA A 166 2.16 -9.44 0.67
C ALA A 166 2.74 -8.65 1.86
N ALA A 167 2.50 -7.33 1.92
CA ALA A 167 2.94 -6.51 3.05
C ALA A 167 2.34 -6.98 4.39
N SER A 168 1.04 -7.28 4.41
CA SER A 168 0.38 -7.76 5.63
C SER A 168 0.85 -9.15 6.06
N ALA A 169 1.22 -10.03 5.13
CA ALA A 169 1.78 -11.34 5.46
C ALA A 169 3.18 -11.20 6.06
N GLN A 170 4.02 -10.36 5.47
CA GLN A 170 5.36 -10.03 5.96
C GLN A 170 5.31 -9.49 7.41
N GLU A 171 4.52 -8.44 7.66
CA GLU A 171 4.37 -7.85 9.00
C GLU A 171 3.80 -8.86 10.03
N ARG A 172 2.86 -9.71 9.60
CA ARG A 172 2.27 -10.73 10.47
C ARG A 172 3.29 -11.80 10.85
N ALA A 173 4.18 -12.19 9.94
CA ALA A 173 5.23 -13.17 10.23
C ALA A 173 6.15 -12.68 11.34
N ILE A 174 6.56 -11.39 11.30
CA ILE A 174 7.38 -10.78 12.35
C ILE A 174 6.65 -10.75 13.68
N THR A 175 5.42 -10.22 13.71
CA THR A 175 4.66 -10.10 14.96
C THR A 175 4.34 -11.45 15.59
N THR A 176 4.14 -12.49 14.76
CA THR A 176 3.96 -13.88 15.22
C THR A 176 5.27 -14.44 15.78
N MET A 177 6.40 -14.24 15.09
CA MET A 177 7.72 -14.66 15.56
C MET A 177 8.05 -14.03 16.92
N LEU A 178 7.85 -12.72 17.06
CA LEU A 178 8.10 -11.99 18.31
C LEU A 178 7.23 -12.51 19.45
N ALA A 179 5.92 -12.71 19.20
CA ALA A 179 5.00 -13.27 20.20
C ALA A 179 5.43 -14.68 20.63
N ASN A 180 5.85 -15.54 19.70
CA ASN A 180 6.36 -16.88 20.01
C ASN A 180 7.65 -16.85 20.83
N LYS A 181 8.49 -15.82 20.65
CA LYS A 181 9.69 -15.55 21.46
C LYS A 181 9.39 -14.83 22.79
N GLY A 182 8.11 -14.66 23.14
CA GLY A 182 7.67 -14.05 24.40
C GLY A 182 7.85 -12.53 24.46
N TRP A 183 7.92 -11.85 23.31
CA TRP A 183 7.92 -10.38 23.29
C TRP A 183 6.53 -9.84 23.60
N MET A 184 6.48 -8.76 24.38
CA MET A 184 5.22 -8.10 24.74
C MET A 184 4.83 -7.06 23.69
N ARG A 185 3.60 -7.14 23.20
CA ARG A 185 3.06 -6.13 22.28
C ARG A 185 2.51 -4.94 23.06
N GLU A 186 3.00 -3.75 22.75
CA GLU A 186 2.45 -2.49 23.23
C GLU A 186 1.46 -1.88 22.23
N PRO A 187 0.49 -1.06 22.69
CA PRO A 187 -0.31 -0.23 21.82
C PRO A 187 0.57 0.70 20.97
N SER A 188 0.10 1.05 19.76
CA SER A 188 0.80 2.05 18.96
C SER A 188 0.69 3.43 19.62
N SER A 189 1.82 4.09 19.78
CA SER A 189 1.93 5.47 20.30
C SER A 189 3.13 6.20 19.68
N LEU A 190 3.16 7.52 19.81
CA LEU A 190 4.33 8.28 19.40
C LEU A 190 5.52 7.94 20.31
N LEU A 191 6.66 7.58 19.70
CA LEU A 191 7.95 7.45 20.37
C LEU A 191 8.68 8.80 20.26
N ASP A 192 8.60 9.60 21.32
CA ASP A 192 9.13 10.97 21.43
C ASP A 192 10.09 11.17 22.61
N THR A 193 10.38 10.11 23.36
CA THR A 193 11.36 10.11 24.45
C THR A 193 12.30 8.91 24.34
N ARG A 194 13.50 9.05 24.93
CA ARG A 194 14.44 7.92 25.02
C ARG A 194 13.86 6.84 25.92
N ALA A 195 14.14 5.57 25.60
CA ALA A 195 13.62 4.41 26.33
C ALA A 195 12.08 4.32 26.39
N ALA A 196 11.35 5.00 25.48
CA ALA A 196 9.89 4.94 25.42
C ALA A 196 9.33 3.54 25.13
N LEU A 197 10.17 2.62 24.64
CA LEU A 197 9.83 1.22 24.41
C LEU A 197 10.77 0.33 25.24
N PRO A 198 10.25 -0.40 26.25
CA PRO A 198 11.07 -1.29 27.08
C PRO A 198 11.71 -2.43 26.28
N ALA A 199 12.82 -2.97 26.80
CA ALA A 199 13.46 -4.15 26.21
C ALA A 199 12.46 -5.33 26.16
N ARG A 200 12.47 -6.09 25.06
CA ARG A 200 11.52 -7.19 24.78
C ARG A 200 10.06 -6.76 24.59
N HIS A 201 9.82 -5.46 24.38
CA HIS A 201 8.51 -4.95 23.96
C HIS A 201 8.56 -4.49 22.50
N PHE A 202 7.42 -4.59 21.81
CA PHE A 202 7.31 -4.14 20.43
C PHE A 202 6.02 -3.37 20.17
N MET A 203 6.08 -2.43 19.23
CA MET A 203 4.92 -1.76 18.66
C MET A 203 4.81 -2.05 17.17
N HIS A 204 3.58 -2.21 16.68
CA HIS A 204 3.28 -2.44 15.27
C HIS A 204 2.54 -1.24 14.70
N LYS A 205 3.01 -0.70 13.56
CA LYS A 205 2.51 0.51 12.89
C LYS A 205 2.50 1.72 13.80
N THR A 206 3.69 2.13 14.23
CA THR A 206 3.87 3.22 15.17
C THR A 206 4.57 4.43 14.56
N ARG A 207 4.87 5.46 15.35
CA ARG A 207 5.51 6.69 14.88
C ARG A 207 6.69 7.07 15.73
N TYR A 208 7.75 7.58 15.10
CA TYR A 208 8.88 8.23 15.75
C TYR A 208 8.82 9.73 15.56
N ALA A 209 9.14 10.47 16.63
CA ALA A 209 9.48 11.88 16.48
C ALA A 209 10.72 12.02 15.59
N THR A 210 10.78 13.13 14.85
CA THR A 210 11.93 13.48 14.03
C THR A 210 12.35 14.92 14.36
N ALA A 211 13.48 15.38 13.81
CA ALA A 211 13.90 16.77 13.98
C ALA A 211 12.92 17.78 13.34
N THR A 212 11.97 17.29 12.53
CA THR A 212 10.88 18.10 11.98
C THR A 212 9.61 17.95 12.81
N SER A 213 8.67 18.88 12.66
CA SER A 213 7.36 18.85 13.34
C SER A 213 6.47 17.68 12.91
N SER A 214 6.88 16.87 11.94
CA SER A 214 6.11 15.72 11.45
C SER A 214 6.77 14.40 11.87
N PRO A 215 6.12 13.62 12.77
CA PRO A 215 6.54 12.26 13.07
C PRO A 215 6.51 11.37 11.83
N GLN A 216 7.41 10.39 11.77
CA GLN A 216 7.46 9.41 10.70
C GLN A 216 6.95 8.05 11.18
N GLU A 217 6.15 7.41 10.34
CA GLU A 217 5.65 6.05 10.60
C GLU A 217 6.76 5.03 10.43
N VAL A 218 6.69 3.98 11.24
CA VAL A 218 7.53 2.80 11.21
C VAL A 218 6.64 1.56 11.27
N ASP A 219 7.00 0.51 10.54
CA ASP A 219 6.19 -0.70 10.49
C ASP A 219 6.30 -1.49 11.80
N ILE A 220 7.51 -1.68 12.31
CA ILE A 220 7.76 -2.35 13.60
C ILE A 220 8.80 -1.55 14.39
N ALA A 221 8.51 -1.27 15.66
CA ALA A 221 9.49 -0.78 16.63
C ALA A 221 9.78 -1.87 17.66
N LEU A 222 11.05 -2.13 17.98
CA LEU A 222 11.49 -3.11 18.98
C LEU A 222 12.37 -2.45 20.03
N GLY A 223 12.00 -2.58 21.32
CA GLY A 223 12.89 -2.21 22.40
C GLY A 223 14.00 -3.25 22.55
N LEU A 224 15.23 -2.84 22.28
CA LEU A 224 16.44 -3.63 22.47
C LEU A 224 17.07 -3.32 23.84
N ASN A 225 18.18 -3.99 24.15
CA ASN A 225 18.98 -3.70 25.33
C ASN A 225 19.52 -2.26 25.34
N SER A 226 19.88 -1.80 26.54
CA SER A 226 20.57 -0.52 26.74
C SER A 226 19.79 0.70 26.21
N THR A 227 18.46 0.65 26.26
CA THR A 227 17.54 1.72 25.82
C THR A 227 17.54 2.03 24.32
N VAL A 228 18.17 1.18 23.50
CA VAL A 228 18.15 1.30 22.03
C VAL A 228 16.84 0.78 21.50
N VAL A 229 16.27 1.44 20.50
CA VAL A 229 15.08 0.95 19.81
C VAL A 229 15.41 0.64 18.35
N LEU A 230 15.03 -0.54 17.86
CA LEU A 230 15.09 -0.86 16.44
C LEU A 230 13.86 -0.29 15.74
N ALA A 231 14.06 0.59 14.78
CA ALA A 231 13.03 1.08 13.87
C ALA A 231 13.12 0.29 12.55
N MET A 232 12.18 -0.62 12.33
CA MET A 232 12.20 -1.54 11.20
C MET A 232 11.13 -1.19 10.16
N GLU A 233 11.56 -1.07 8.91
CA GLU A 233 10.72 -0.89 7.74
C GLU A 233 10.55 -2.21 6.97
N CYS A 234 9.30 -2.57 6.69
CA CYS A 234 8.92 -3.75 5.92
C CYS A 234 8.67 -3.35 4.46
N LYS A 235 9.56 -3.77 3.54
CA LYS A 235 9.47 -3.40 2.13
C LYS A 235 9.31 -4.62 1.24
N VAL A 236 8.15 -4.67 0.59
CA VAL A 236 7.87 -5.59 -0.52
C VAL A 236 8.02 -4.86 -1.86
N SER A 237 8.73 -5.48 -2.80
CA SER A 237 8.82 -5.02 -4.18
C SER A 237 8.52 -6.14 -5.18
N ASN A 238 7.84 -5.79 -6.26
CA ASN A 238 7.47 -6.68 -7.37
C ASN A 238 8.38 -6.52 -8.58
N ASP A 239 9.18 -5.45 -8.63
CA ASP A 239 10.15 -5.19 -9.69
C ASP A 239 11.33 -4.34 -9.17
N GLN A 240 12.44 -4.32 -9.93
CA GLN A 240 13.67 -3.61 -9.56
C GLN A 240 13.55 -2.07 -9.69
N THR A 241 12.70 -1.55 -10.57
CA THR A 241 12.55 -0.10 -10.73
C THR A 241 11.84 0.50 -9.51
N ASN A 242 10.80 -0.17 -9.04
CA ASN A 242 10.05 0.19 -7.86
C ASN A 242 10.87 -0.06 -6.58
N SER A 243 11.81 -1.02 -6.56
CA SER A 243 12.69 -1.23 -5.40
C SER A 243 13.55 0.00 -5.09
N VAL A 244 13.99 0.76 -6.10
CA VAL A 244 14.75 2.02 -5.91
C VAL A 244 13.95 3.00 -5.04
N LYS A 245 12.66 3.17 -5.32
CA LYS A 245 11.78 4.05 -4.53
C LYS A 245 11.64 3.55 -3.09
N ARG A 246 11.52 2.23 -2.88
CA ARG A 246 11.36 1.63 -1.54
C ARG A 246 12.62 1.76 -0.71
N VAL A 247 13.79 1.53 -1.31
CA VAL A 247 15.08 1.73 -0.65
C VAL A 247 15.31 3.20 -0.30
N ASN A 248 15.00 4.13 -1.23
CA ASN A 248 15.12 5.56 -0.94
C ASN A 248 14.23 6.01 0.22
N ASP A 249 13.04 5.42 0.36
CA ASP A 249 12.14 5.70 1.49
C ASP A 249 12.76 5.24 2.82
N VAL A 250 13.34 4.04 2.88
CA VAL A 250 14.06 3.55 4.07
C VAL A 250 15.25 4.43 4.40
N LEU A 251 16.10 4.77 3.41
CA LEU A 251 17.26 5.64 3.62
C LEU A 251 16.85 7.03 4.13
N LYS A 252 15.77 7.60 3.59
CA LYS A 252 15.24 8.89 4.05
C LYS A 252 14.80 8.83 5.51
N LYS A 253 14.10 7.77 5.91
CA LYS A 253 13.65 7.56 7.29
C LYS A 253 14.83 7.28 8.22
N SER A 254 15.76 6.42 7.82
CA SER A 254 17.01 6.14 8.55
C SER A 254 17.76 7.41 8.88
N ASN A 255 17.97 8.27 7.87
CA ASN A 255 18.62 9.56 8.06
C ASN A 255 17.83 10.49 8.99
N ALA A 256 16.50 10.57 8.84
CA ALA A 256 15.67 11.39 9.72
C ALA A 256 15.73 10.94 11.20
N TRP A 257 15.70 9.63 11.45
CA TRP A 257 15.82 9.07 12.79
C TRP A 257 17.22 9.23 13.34
N LYS A 258 18.27 8.95 12.55
CA LYS A 258 19.67 9.15 12.95
C LYS A 258 19.97 10.61 13.30
N THR A 259 19.45 11.57 12.53
CA THR A 259 19.60 12.99 12.83
C THR A 259 18.95 13.39 14.15
N HIS A 260 17.79 12.83 14.49
CA HIS A 260 17.06 13.19 15.71
C HIS A 260 17.52 12.41 16.95
N TRP A 261 17.70 11.10 16.80
CA TRP A 261 17.94 10.15 17.88
C TRP A 261 19.40 9.72 18.01
N GLY A 262 20.25 9.96 17.01
CA GLY A 262 21.63 9.47 17.02
C GLY A 262 21.70 7.95 17.15
N SER A 263 22.53 7.46 18.08
CA SER A 263 22.74 6.03 18.33
C SER A 263 21.63 5.35 19.15
N PHE A 264 20.63 6.09 19.63
CA PHE A 264 19.51 5.52 20.39
C PHE A 264 18.48 4.79 19.51
N VAL A 265 18.54 5.01 18.19
CA VAL A 265 17.71 4.28 17.22
C VAL A 265 18.63 3.58 16.22
N LYS A 266 18.43 2.27 16.06
CA LYS A 266 18.98 1.50 14.95
C LYS A 266 17.90 1.35 13.88
N THR A 267 18.27 1.48 12.60
CA THR A 267 17.33 1.28 11.49
C THR A 267 17.50 -0.12 10.91
N ALA A 268 16.39 -0.80 10.65
CA ALA A 268 16.38 -2.08 9.93
C ALA A 268 15.44 -2.05 8.72
N ALA A 269 15.73 -2.87 7.72
CA ALA A 269 14.87 -3.13 6.58
C ALA A 269 14.61 -4.63 6.46
N LEU A 270 13.34 -5.03 6.53
CA LEU A 270 12.93 -6.39 6.16
C LEU A 270 12.44 -6.38 4.71
N LEU A 271 13.13 -7.12 3.86
CA LEU A 271 12.96 -7.09 2.42
C LEU A 271 12.24 -8.34 1.89
N GLN A 272 11.40 -8.16 0.89
CA GLN A 272 10.76 -9.26 0.15
C GLN A 272 10.57 -8.92 -1.33
N GLY A 273 10.70 -9.95 -2.16
CA GLY A 273 10.38 -9.91 -3.59
C GLY A 273 11.57 -9.48 -4.45
N VAL A 274 11.31 -8.69 -5.48
CA VAL A 274 12.31 -8.36 -6.51
C VAL A 274 13.03 -7.05 -6.16
N ILE A 275 14.29 -7.17 -5.72
CA ILE A 275 15.12 -6.03 -5.32
C ILE A 275 16.50 -6.16 -5.96
N ALA A 276 17.02 -5.07 -6.51
CA ALA A 276 18.35 -5.10 -7.11
C ALA A 276 19.45 -5.20 -6.03
N PRO A 277 20.47 -6.07 -6.18
CA PRO A 277 21.56 -6.19 -5.21
C PRO A 277 22.26 -4.86 -4.90
N LYS A 278 22.41 -3.98 -5.89
CA LYS A 278 22.97 -2.64 -5.72
C LYS A 278 22.15 -1.75 -4.76
N ASP A 279 20.83 -1.93 -4.71
CA ASP A 279 19.97 -1.17 -3.82
C ASP A 279 20.09 -1.70 -2.38
N VAL A 280 20.29 -3.00 -2.22
CA VAL A 280 20.58 -3.59 -0.90
C VAL A 280 21.95 -3.11 -0.39
N ALA A 281 22.96 -3.08 -1.25
CA ALA A 281 24.27 -2.55 -0.91
C ALA A 281 24.22 -1.10 -0.40
N ARG A 282 23.34 -0.27 -0.98
CA ARG A 282 23.12 1.12 -0.53
C ARG A 282 22.54 1.20 0.88
N LEU A 283 21.65 0.28 1.28
CA LEU A 283 21.13 0.21 2.65
C LEU A 283 22.26 -0.12 3.63
N ILE A 284 23.05 -1.13 3.31
CA ILE A 284 24.19 -1.58 4.13
C ILE A 284 25.22 -0.44 4.27
N ASP A 285 25.54 0.25 3.17
CA ASP A 285 26.49 1.36 3.17
C ASP A 285 26.02 2.55 4.03
N ASP A 286 24.71 2.72 4.22
CA ASP A 286 24.10 3.74 5.10
C ASP A 286 23.94 3.28 6.56
N GLY A 287 24.37 2.05 6.87
CA GLY A 287 24.29 1.47 8.21
C GLY A 287 22.89 0.98 8.59
N VAL A 288 22.06 0.62 7.60
CA VAL A 288 20.76 -0.04 7.83
C VAL A 288 20.99 -1.55 7.94
N GLU A 289 20.46 -2.16 9.00
CA GLU A 289 20.45 -3.61 9.17
C GLU A 289 19.47 -4.23 8.17
N VAL A 290 19.88 -5.19 7.36
CA VAL A 290 19.03 -5.76 6.31
C VAL A 290 18.68 -7.21 6.63
N PHE A 291 17.40 -7.55 6.52
CA PHE A 291 16.85 -8.90 6.72
C PHE A 291 15.94 -9.29 5.56
N TRP A 292 15.64 -10.58 5.41
CA TRP A 292 14.82 -11.10 4.33
C TRP A 292 13.62 -11.90 4.84
N SER A 293 12.45 -11.72 4.23
CA SER A 293 11.22 -12.38 4.69
C SER A 293 11.18 -13.88 4.45
N HIS A 294 11.95 -14.39 3.48
CA HIS A 294 12.07 -15.83 3.26
C HIS A 294 13.04 -16.50 4.25
N ASP A 295 13.80 -15.72 5.03
CA ASP A 295 14.71 -16.21 6.07
C ASP A 295 14.69 -15.29 7.30
N LEU A 296 13.69 -15.50 8.17
CA LEU A 296 13.57 -14.77 9.43
C LEU A 296 14.59 -15.20 10.49
N SER A 297 15.29 -16.31 10.28
CA SER A 297 16.28 -16.83 11.24
C SER A 297 17.38 -15.81 11.50
N SER A 298 17.83 -15.12 10.44
CA SER A 298 18.82 -14.03 10.55
C SER A 298 18.34 -12.86 11.40
N LEU A 299 17.05 -12.51 11.33
CA LEU A 299 16.44 -11.50 12.18
C LEU A 299 16.33 -11.99 13.63
N GLU A 300 15.95 -13.25 13.83
CA GLU A 300 15.86 -13.84 15.17
C GLU A 300 17.21 -13.84 15.89
N GLU A 301 18.29 -14.25 15.20
CA GLU A 301 19.65 -14.22 15.75
C GLU A 301 20.10 -12.80 16.09
N PHE A 302 19.81 -11.83 15.21
CA PHE A 302 20.09 -10.42 15.49
C PHE A 302 19.36 -9.95 16.74
N ILE A 303 18.07 -10.28 16.87
CA ILE A 303 17.27 -9.91 18.02
C ILE A 303 17.84 -10.54 19.28
N ASP A 304 18.11 -11.85 19.28
CA ASP A 304 18.60 -12.58 20.45
C ASP A 304 19.96 -12.05 20.95
N THR A 305 20.82 -11.57 20.05
CA THR A 305 22.12 -10.97 20.41
C THR A 305 22.00 -9.52 20.92
N HIS A 306 20.84 -8.88 20.75
CA HIS A 306 20.59 -7.48 21.11
C HIS A 306 19.46 -7.29 22.14
N SER A 307 18.82 -8.37 22.60
CA SER A 307 17.67 -8.38 23.51
C SER A 307 17.97 -8.81 24.93
#